data_AF-A0A7C1WG28-F1
#
_entry.id   AF-A0A7C1WG28-F1
#
_cell.length_a   1.000
_cell.length_b   1.000
_cell.length_c   1.000
_cell.angle_alpha   90.00
_cell.angle_beta   90.00
_cell.angle_gamma   90.00
#
_symmetry.space_group_name_H-M   'P 1'
#
loop_
_entity.id
_entity.type
_entity.pdbx_description
1 polymer ?
#
loop_
_entity_poly.entity_id
_entity_poly.type
_entity_poly.pdbx_seq_one_letter_code
_entity_poly.pdbx_strand_id
1 'polypeptide(L)'
;MHRRPAVLLALLALLFLPGSASAQDSLTLKALARIEQYERLEPGLEEGDAKTAALYLNQIAWAKKRLDAVSDQSEATWQDANRRYLALREKIEKKARGNAPPVTGDYDYAKLVQLNKEIANALSNFQLLSPKHLLDASRVRGIERDFLDFDSRLAEFPAEDENVKIVAGNLAGFHRLFDASMEKVRAGRDAKGGMDAKLEELRAKYESKNTPGNLVPPFEEQQLRAWALEMKRWREREIPADLAFLSEAANNPAVNQQAVNSLYHWLSGTWKRRLDEVEKQVRERVASDVQIGQEVAQFILDTDPANRSHVLRILSKGRFDENMQRLQDARHAVAMARVYDDAMGSPAVFGPTITDPSAPRPPKPDREAQAQLVERAIVHLEAVVEQAL
;
A
#
# COMPACT_ATOMS: atom_id res chain seq x y z
N MET A 1 -18.69 62.19 2.02
CA MET A 1 -18.59 62.72 3.40
C MET A 1 -17.96 61.66 4.30
N HIS A 2 -16.67 61.79 4.61
CA HIS A 2 -16.10 61.62 5.95
C HIS A 2 -14.60 61.88 5.86
N ARG A 3 -14.15 62.78 6.75
CA ARG A 3 -12.81 63.35 6.83
C ARG A 3 -11.83 62.31 7.37
N ARG A 4 -10.60 62.27 6.85
CA ARG A 4 -9.43 61.75 7.58
C ARG A 4 -8.37 62.86 7.66
N PRO A 5 -7.82 63.16 8.85
CA PRO A 5 -6.80 64.17 9.01
C PRO A 5 -5.42 63.62 8.66
N ALA A 6 -4.59 64.53 8.15
CA ALA A 6 -3.15 64.42 8.06
C ALA A 6 -2.52 64.33 9.45
N VAL A 7 -1.57 63.41 9.63
CA VAL A 7 -0.53 63.53 10.65
C VAL A 7 0.80 63.37 9.92
N LEU A 8 1.54 64.47 9.93
CA LEU A 8 2.91 64.64 9.50
C LEU A 8 3.80 64.33 10.71
N LEU A 9 4.75 63.41 10.56
CA LEU A 9 5.94 63.22 11.38
C LEU A 9 6.80 62.21 10.59
N ALA A 10 8.11 62.30 10.40
CA ALA A 10 9.18 63.27 10.59
C ALA A 10 10.45 62.44 10.31
N LEU A 11 11.39 62.94 9.49
CA LEU A 11 12.82 62.55 9.40
C LEU A 11 13.15 61.03 9.48
N LEU A 12 13.56 60.31 8.44
CA LEU A 12 14.63 60.55 7.45
C LEU A 12 15.96 61.07 8.05
N ALA A 13 16.65 60.22 8.82
CA ALA A 13 18.12 60.24 8.94
C ALA A 13 18.62 59.00 9.72
N LEU A 14 18.95 57.90 9.03
CA LEU A 14 19.92 56.87 9.46
C LEU A 14 19.99 55.78 8.38
N LEU A 15 20.63 56.12 7.26
CA LEU A 15 21.17 55.15 6.30
C LEU A 15 22.69 55.27 6.32
N PHE A 16 23.34 54.11 6.25
CA PHE A 16 24.79 53.86 6.13
C PHE A 16 25.60 53.75 7.43
N LEU A 17 25.33 52.68 8.17
CA LEU A 17 26.41 51.84 8.70
C LEU A 17 26.59 50.65 7.74
N PRO A 18 27.80 50.35 7.25
CA PRO A 18 28.09 49.09 6.56
C PRO A 18 28.15 47.99 7.63
N GLY A 19 26.98 47.54 8.07
CA GLY A 19 26.87 46.31 8.82
C GLY A 19 27.05 45.16 7.85
N SER A 20 28.22 44.53 7.85
CA SER A 20 28.40 43.18 7.33
C SER A 20 27.43 42.27 8.08
N ALA A 21 26.21 42.13 7.57
CA ALA A 21 25.30 41.07 8.01
C ALA A 21 25.97 39.77 7.55
N SER A 22 26.74 39.16 8.46
CA SER A 22 27.21 37.80 8.25
C SER A 22 25.98 36.95 7.92
N ALA A 23 26.00 36.28 6.78
CA ALA A 23 24.96 35.34 6.40
C ALA A 23 25.02 34.21 7.43
N GLN A 24 24.25 34.37 8.51
CA GLN A 24 24.24 33.46 9.64
C GLN A 24 23.93 32.05 9.12
N ASP A 25 24.79 31.08 9.43
CA ASP A 25 24.66 29.74 8.88
C ASP A 25 23.25 29.18 9.19
N SER A 26 22.54 28.78 8.14
CA SER A 26 21.20 28.21 8.22
C SER A 26 21.11 27.02 9.17
N LEU A 27 22.22 26.30 9.40
CA LEU A 27 22.32 25.20 10.35
C LEU A 27 22.33 25.70 11.79
N THR A 28 23.06 26.77 12.09
CA THR A 28 23.09 27.41 13.42
C THR A 28 21.71 27.96 13.78
N LEU A 29 21.02 28.61 12.84
CA LEU A 29 19.64 29.09 13.06
C LEU A 29 18.65 27.95 13.36
N LYS A 30 18.75 26.84 12.62
CA LYS A 30 17.92 25.65 12.86
C LYS A 30 18.21 24.99 14.21
N ALA A 31 19.48 24.94 14.61
CA ALA A 31 19.86 24.44 15.92
C ALA A 31 19.33 25.33 17.05
N LEU A 32 19.49 26.65 16.93
CA LEU A 32 18.96 27.65 17.87
C LEU A 32 17.46 27.53 18.08
N ALA A 33 16.67 27.44 17.00
CA ALA A 33 15.22 27.29 17.10
C ALA A 33 14.83 26.01 17.88
N ARG A 34 15.58 24.92 17.70
CA ARG A 34 15.36 23.68 18.45
C ARG A 34 15.77 23.82 19.91
N ILE A 35 16.92 24.45 20.20
CA ILE A 35 17.38 24.70 21.57
C ILE A 35 16.34 25.56 22.31
N GLU A 36 15.88 26.66 21.70
CA GLU A 36 14.86 27.55 22.26
C GLU A 36 13.54 26.85 22.56
N GLN A 37 13.10 25.97 21.67
CA GLN A 37 11.91 25.16 21.90
C GLN A 37 12.04 24.36 23.20
N TYR A 38 13.17 23.68 23.41
CA TYR A 38 13.37 22.83 24.58
C TYR A 38 13.78 23.60 25.84
N GLU A 39 14.40 24.78 25.74
CA GLU A 39 14.57 25.69 26.87
C GLU A 39 13.22 26.16 27.44
N ARG A 40 12.18 26.30 26.60
CA ARG A 40 10.82 26.64 27.06
C ARG A 40 10.10 25.45 27.71
N LEU A 41 10.42 24.24 27.29
CA LEU A 41 9.81 23.01 27.81
C LEU A 41 10.51 22.50 29.08
N GLU A 42 11.82 22.74 29.22
CA GLU A 42 12.63 22.27 30.34
C GLU A 42 12.08 22.65 31.72
N PRO A 43 11.53 23.86 31.97
CA PRO A 43 10.90 24.18 33.25
C PRO A 43 9.76 23.23 33.64
N GLY A 44 9.02 22.69 32.67
CA GLY A 44 7.93 21.73 32.88
C GLY A 44 8.38 20.27 33.05
N LEU A 45 9.68 19.99 32.88
CA LEU A 45 10.24 18.68 33.21
C LEU A 45 10.33 18.53 34.73
N GLU A 46 9.63 17.53 35.26
CA GLU A 46 9.67 17.18 36.68
C GLU A 46 11.02 16.53 37.06
N GLU A 47 11.46 16.75 38.30
CA GLU A 47 12.65 16.08 38.82
C GLU A 47 12.41 14.57 38.94
N GLY A 48 13.33 13.77 38.42
CA GLY A 48 13.23 12.30 38.38
C GLY A 48 12.42 11.75 37.20
N ASP A 49 11.83 12.59 36.33
CA ASP A 49 11.17 12.13 35.11
C ASP A 49 12.21 11.77 34.02
N ALA A 50 12.90 10.66 34.25
CA ALA A 50 13.95 10.15 33.36
C ALA A 50 13.43 9.85 31.95
N LYS A 51 12.15 9.49 31.80
CA LYS A 51 11.55 9.13 30.51
C LYS A 51 11.36 10.37 29.64
N THR A 52 10.73 11.42 30.17
CA THR A 52 10.55 12.68 29.43
C THR A 52 11.89 13.37 29.21
N ALA A 53 12.80 13.30 30.18
CA ALA A 53 14.15 13.83 30.02
C ALA A 53 14.92 13.12 28.90
N ALA A 54 14.87 11.79 28.81
CA ALA A 54 15.49 11.04 27.72
C ALA A 54 14.91 11.42 26.35
N LEU A 55 13.60 11.68 26.27
CA LEU A 55 12.96 12.19 25.06
C LEU A 55 13.50 13.57 24.70
N TYR A 56 13.60 14.50 25.67
CA TYR A 56 14.13 15.84 25.43
C TYR A 56 15.59 15.79 24.98
N LEU A 57 16.43 14.99 25.64
CA LEU A 57 17.84 14.77 25.28
C LEU A 57 17.99 14.24 23.85
N ASN A 58 17.20 13.24 23.46
CA ASN A 58 17.20 12.73 22.10
C ASN A 58 16.82 13.79 21.05
N GLN A 59 15.86 14.66 21.39
CA GLN A 59 15.39 15.70 20.48
C GLN A 59 16.38 16.86 20.35
N ILE A 60 17.04 17.26 21.45
CA ILE A 60 18.09 18.30 21.38
C ILE A 60 19.40 17.77 20.80
N ALA A 61 19.66 16.45 20.83
CA ALA A 61 20.84 15.86 20.18
C ALA A 61 20.88 16.14 18.66
N TRP A 62 19.72 16.31 18.03
CA TRP A 62 19.63 16.78 16.64
C TRP A 62 20.23 18.19 16.47
N ALA A 63 20.00 19.10 17.42
CA ALA A 63 20.57 20.45 17.37
C ALA A 63 22.10 20.39 17.42
N LYS A 64 22.67 19.51 18.25
CA LYS A 64 24.11 19.30 18.31
C LYS A 64 24.69 18.81 16.98
N LYS A 65 24.05 17.83 16.33
CA LYS A 65 24.47 17.37 15.00
C LYS A 65 24.49 18.50 13.96
N ARG A 66 23.56 19.45 14.06
CA ARG A 66 23.52 20.63 13.17
C ARG A 66 24.64 21.61 13.48
N LEU A 67 24.88 21.89 14.77
CA LEU A 67 26.02 22.72 15.19
C LEU A 67 27.35 22.10 14.76
N ASP A 68 27.52 20.79 14.88
CA ASP A 68 28.77 20.11 14.48
C ASP A 68 29.01 20.10 12.96
N ALA A 69 27.95 20.27 12.18
CA ALA A 69 28.02 20.36 10.73
C ALA A 69 28.31 21.78 10.21
N VAL A 70 28.34 22.78 11.10
CA VAL A 70 28.71 24.16 10.74
C VAL A 70 30.21 24.23 10.49
N SER A 71 30.60 24.80 9.35
CA SER A 71 32.01 24.85 8.91
C SER A 71 32.86 25.83 9.70
N ASP A 72 32.30 26.96 10.11
CA ASP A 72 32.98 27.96 10.94
C ASP A 72 32.39 28.00 12.35
N GLN A 73 33.06 27.32 13.28
CA GLN A 73 32.67 27.25 14.69
C GLN A 73 33.28 28.40 15.51
N SER A 74 34.04 29.30 14.89
CA SER A 74 34.61 30.49 15.54
C SER A 74 33.60 31.64 15.63
N GLU A 75 32.52 31.60 14.87
CA GLU A 75 31.46 32.61 14.92
C GLU A 75 30.81 32.70 16.31
N ALA A 76 30.62 33.92 16.80
CA ALA A 76 30.02 34.17 18.12
C ALA A 76 28.61 33.57 18.27
N THR A 77 27.84 33.52 17.17
CA THR A 77 26.49 32.96 17.13
C THR A 77 26.49 31.45 17.32
N TRP A 78 27.45 30.74 16.73
CA TRP A 78 27.66 29.32 16.95
C TRP A 78 28.10 29.04 18.39
N GLN A 79 29.05 29.83 18.90
CA GLN A 79 29.55 29.68 20.27
C GLN A 79 28.44 29.86 21.30
N ASP A 80 27.58 30.86 21.12
CA ASP A 80 26.40 31.09 21.95
C ASP A 80 25.43 29.90 21.89
N ALA A 81 25.09 29.44 20.68
CA ALA A 81 24.19 28.31 20.48
C ALA A 81 24.74 27.03 21.13
N ASN A 82 26.03 26.73 20.97
CA ASN A 82 26.67 25.55 21.56
C ASN A 82 26.72 25.65 23.10
N ARG A 83 27.02 26.84 23.65
CA ARG A 83 26.96 27.09 25.10
C ARG A 83 25.55 26.86 25.65
N ARG A 84 24.52 27.39 24.99
CA ARG A 84 23.10 27.19 25.38
C ARG A 84 22.70 25.72 25.31
N TYR A 85 23.10 25.01 24.25
CA TYR A 85 22.89 23.57 24.14
C TYR A 85 23.50 22.80 25.32
N LEU A 86 24.77 23.07 25.66
CA LEU A 86 25.44 22.40 26.78
C LEU A 86 24.76 22.67 28.11
N ALA A 87 24.39 23.93 28.38
CA ALA A 87 23.69 24.31 29.60
C ALA A 87 22.29 23.68 29.69
N LEU A 88 21.53 23.67 28.60
CA LEU A 88 20.21 23.03 28.53
C LEU A 88 20.33 21.53 28.77
N ARG A 89 21.30 20.88 28.12
CA ARG A 89 21.57 19.45 28.29
C ARG A 89 21.89 19.12 29.74
N GLU A 90 22.75 19.90 30.38
CA GLU A 90 23.11 19.72 31.79
C GLU A 90 21.88 19.85 32.72
N LYS A 91 21.01 20.85 32.48
CA LYS A 91 19.76 21.00 33.24
C LYS A 91 18.84 19.81 33.09
N ILE A 92 18.63 19.34 31.85
CA ILE A 92 17.79 18.18 31.57
C ILE A 92 18.40 16.92 32.19
N GLU A 93 19.72 16.71 32.08
CA GLU A 93 20.41 15.58 32.71
C GLU A 93 20.39 15.64 34.25
N LYS A 94 20.41 16.84 34.84
CA LYS A 94 20.25 17.03 36.29
C LYS A 94 18.83 16.68 36.72
N LYS A 95 17.81 17.18 36.00
CA LYS A 95 16.41 16.84 36.27
C LYS A 95 16.09 15.37 36.00
N ALA A 96 16.70 14.77 34.97
CA ALA A 96 16.58 13.34 34.68
C ALA A 96 17.05 12.48 35.85
N ARG A 97 18.15 12.91 36.50
CA ARG A 97 18.68 12.28 37.71
C ARG A 97 17.76 12.53 38.91
N GLY A 98 17.08 13.67 38.98
CA GLY A 98 16.27 14.05 40.15
C GLY A 98 17.11 14.04 41.43
N ASN A 99 16.50 13.67 42.56
CA ASN A 99 17.21 13.29 43.79
C ASN A 99 17.79 11.87 43.70
N ALA A 100 18.35 11.48 42.55
CA ALA A 100 19.16 10.27 42.49
C ALA A 100 20.18 10.34 43.63
N PRO A 101 20.32 9.27 44.44
CA PRO A 101 21.26 9.28 45.54
C PRO A 101 22.63 9.71 44.99
N PRO A 102 23.38 10.53 45.75
CA PRO A 102 24.74 10.90 45.37
C PRO A 102 25.51 9.63 45.02
N VAL A 103 26.43 9.69 44.04
CA VAL A 103 27.32 8.57 43.71
C VAL A 103 28.00 8.13 45.00
N THR A 104 27.49 7.06 45.61
CA THR A 104 27.92 6.59 46.93
C THR A 104 29.02 5.55 46.84
N GLY A 105 29.35 5.11 45.62
CA GLY A 105 30.34 4.07 45.37
C GLY A 105 31.73 4.60 45.01
N ASP A 106 32.76 3.91 45.49
CA ASP A 106 34.17 4.12 45.16
C ASP A 106 34.54 3.50 43.80
N TYR A 107 33.73 3.78 42.77
CA TYR A 107 33.93 3.27 41.41
C TYR A 107 33.97 4.39 40.37
N ASP A 108 34.54 4.10 39.21
CA ASP A 108 34.66 5.05 38.10
C ASP A 108 33.30 5.24 37.40
N TYR A 109 32.52 6.20 37.90
CA TYR A 109 31.21 6.54 37.35
C TYR A 109 31.26 6.94 35.86
N ALA A 110 32.37 7.52 35.39
CA ALA A 110 32.51 7.90 33.98
C ALA A 110 32.53 6.66 33.06
N LYS A 111 33.16 5.57 33.50
CA LYS A 111 33.11 4.28 32.78
C LYS A 111 31.69 3.70 32.71
N LEU A 112 30.91 3.80 33.79
CA LEU A 112 29.52 3.32 33.81
C LEU A 112 28.64 4.12 32.83
N VAL A 113 28.78 5.45 32.81
CA VAL A 113 28.08 6.32 31.86
C VAL A 113 28.46 5.98 30.41
N GLN A 114 29.73 5.74 30.15
CA GLN A 114 30.21 5.37 28.83
C GLN A 114 29.66 4.00 28.39
N LEU A 115 29.66 3.00 29.29
CA LEU A 115 29.05 1.69 29.04
C LEU A 115 27.55 1.83 28.69
N ASN A 116 26.80 2.62 29.46
CA ASN A 116 25.39 2.85 29.19
C ASN A 116 25.14 3.48 27.80
N LYS A 117 26.00 4.42 27.41
CA LYS A 117 25.95 5.05 26.07
C LYS A 117 26.21 4.03 24.96
N GLU A 118 27.16 3.12 25.15
CA GLU A 118 27.46 2.06 24.19
C GLU A 118 26.29 1.08 24.05
N ILE A 119 25.70 0.65 25.17
CA ILE A 119 24.48 -0.18 25.18
C ILE A 119 23.34 0.53 24.43
N ALA A 120 23.11 1.82 24.71
CA ALA A 120 22.07 2.60 24.04
C ALA A 120 22.32 2.71 22.51
N ASN A 121 23.57 2.91 22.09
CA ASN A 121 23.94 2.93 20.68
C ASN A 121 23.73 1.56 20.01
N ALA A 122 24.14 0.48 20.67
CA ALA A 122 23.96 -0.88 20.17
C ALA A 122 22.47 -1.23 20.02
N LEU A 123 21.66 -0.88 21.02
CA LEU A 123 20.21 -1.03 20.97
C LEU A 123 19.59 -0.21 19.83
N SER A 124 19.99 1.06 19.66
CA SER A 124 19.50 1.90 18.56
C SER A 124 19.87 1.32 17.19
N ASN A 125 21.10 0.84 17.03
CA ASN A 125 21.53 0.16 15.81
C ASN A 125 20.73 -1.13 15.55
N PHE A 126 20.46 -1.92 16.60
CA PHE A 126 19.64 -3.12 16.52
C PHE A 126 18.21 -2.81 16.08
N GLN A 127 17.59 -1.75 16.60
CA GLN A 127 16.24 -1.33 16.21
C GLN A 127 16.13 -0.93 14.73
N LEU A 128 17.24 -0.55 14.09
CA LEU A 128 17.29 -0.27 12.66
C LEU A 128 17.44 -1.53 11.81
N LEU A 129 17.80 -2.67 12.41
CA LEU A 129 17.95 -3.93 11.69
C LEU A 129 16.57 -4.53 11.36
N SER A 130 16.34 -4.76 10.07
CA SER A 130 15.25 -5.61 9.62
C SER A 130 15.45 -7.05 10.16
N PRO A 131 14.39 -7.77 10.58
CA PRO A 131 14.50 -9.13 11.11
C PRO A 131 15.21 -10.13 10.18
N LYS A 132 15.21 -9.90 8.86
CA LYS A 132 15.96 -10.71 7.89
C LYS A 132 17.47 -10.75 8.16
N HIS A 133 18.04 -9.70 8.75
CA HIS A 133 19.47 -9.66 9.09
C HIS A 133 19.83 -10.60 10.24
N LEU A 134 18.85 -10.99 11.06
CA LEU A 134 19.01 -11.97 12.13
C LEU A 134 18.96 -13.41 11.61
N LEU A 135 18.73 -13.62 10.31
CA LEU A 135 18.93 -14.92 9.69
C LEU A 135 20.42 -15.25 9.50
N ASP A 136 21.30 -14.25 9.46
CA ASP A 136 22.74 -14.42 9.36
C ASP A 136 23.33 -14.80 10.73
N ALA A 137 23.82 -16.03 10.84
CA ALA A 137 24.42 -16.55 12.06
C ALA A 137 25.66 -15.76 12.51
N SER A 138 26.39 -15.12 11.60
CA SER A 138 27.55 -14.30 11.97
C SER A 138 27.12 -12.99 12.62
N ARG A 139 26.01 -12.41 12.16
CA ARG A 139 25.41 -11.21 12.78
C ARG A 139 24.89 -11.52 14.18
N VAL A 140 24.14 -12.60 14.32
CA VAL A 140 23.60 -13.07 15.61
C VAL A 140 24.73 -13.28 16.62
N ARG A 141 25.79 -14.01 16.24
CA ARG A 141 26.98 -14.21 17.08
C ARG A 141 27.72 -12.92 17.44
N GLY A 142 27.68 -11.92 16.56
CA GLY A 142 28.23 -10.59 16.86
C GLY A 142 27.48 -9.91 17.99
N ILE A 143 26.14 -9.90 17.92
CA ILE A 143 25.28 -9.32 18.96
C ILE A 143 25.42 -10.08 20.28
N GLU A 144 25.47 -11.42 20.24
CA GLU A 144 25.70 -12.26 21.43
C GLU A 144 27.06 -11.96 22.09
N ARG A 145 28.10 -11.68 21.29
CA ARG A 145 29.40 -11.26 21.81
C ARG A 145 29.34 -9.89 22.47
N ASP A 146 28.64 -8.94 21.86
CA ASP A 146 28.44 -7.61 22.44
C ASP A 146 27.72 -7.71 23.80
N PHE A 147 26.73 -8.60 23.93
CA PHE A 147 26.09 -8.88 25.22
C PHE A 147 27.07 -9.41 26.27
N LEU A 148 27.88 -10.40 25.92
CA LEU A 148 28.89 -10.94 26.84
C LEU A 148 29.91 -9.87 27.27
N ASP A 149 30.32 -8.96 26.37
CA ASP A 149 31.19 -7.82 26.69
C ASP A 149 30.49 -6.86 27.67
N PHE A 150 29.24 -6.48 27.39
CA PHE A 150 28.48 -5.56 28.24
C PHE A 150 28.21 -6.15 29.62
N ASP A 151 27.81 -7.42 29.72
CA ASP A 151 27.61 -8.12 31.00
C ASP A 151 28.92 -8.18 31.80
N SER A 152 30.03 -8.54 31.14
CA SER A 152 31.34 -8.61 31.78
C SER A 152 31.78 -7.26 32.34
N ARG A 153 31.62 -6.18 31.58
CA ARG A 153 32.00 -4.83 32.00
C ARG A 153 31.06 -4.27 33.06
N LEU A 154 29.77 -4.62 33.01
CA LEU A 154 28.80 -4.21 34.03
C LEU A 154 29.07 -4.88 35.38
N ALA A 155 29.56 -6.13 35.37
CA ALA A 155 29.91 -6.88 36.58
C ALA A 155 31.12 -6.30 37.36
N GLU A 156 31.90 -5.40 36.75
CA GLU A 156 32.97 -4.67 37.45
C GLU A 156 32.44 -3.60 38.42
N PHE A 157 31.14 -3.27 38.34
CA PHE A 157 30.50 -2.25 39.18
C PHE A 157 29.66 -2.88 40.30
N PRO A 158 29.46 -2.18 41.44
CA PRO A 158 28.65 -2.69 42.55
C PRO A 158 27.18 -2.80 42.16
N ALA A 159 26.66 -4.03 42.08
CA ALA A 159 25.30 -4.33 41.60
C ALA A 159 24.17 -3.64 42.40
N GLU A 160 24.42 -3.28 43.66
CA GLU A 160 23.45 -2.61 44.52
C GLU A 160 23.28 -1.11 44.23
N ASP A 161 24.22 -0.50 43.51
CA ASP A 161 24.16 0.92 43.17
C ASP A 161 23.02 1.21 42.17
N GLU A 162 22.25 2.26 42.45
CA GLU A 162 21.07 2.62 41.65
C GLU A 162 21.42 2.96 40.19
N ASN A 163 22.58 3.56 39.92
CA ASN A 163 23.02 3.83 38.55
C ASN A 163 23.37 2.54 37.82
N VAL A 164 24.01 1.58 38.51
CA VAL A 164 24.32 0.27 37.94
C VAL A 164 23.03 -0.49 37.61
N LYS A 165 22.02 -0.43 38.47
CA LYS A 165 20.68 -0.99 38.22
C LYS A 165 20.01 -0.39 36.98
N ILE A 166 20.16 0.92 36.74
CA ILE A 166 19.63 1.57 35.52
C ILE A 166 20.32 1.00 34.27
N VAL A 167 21.65 0.91 34.26
CA VAL A 167 22.41 0.35 33.12
C VAL A 167 22.05 -1.13 32.90
N ALA A 168 21.95 -1.90 33.98
CA ALA A 168 21.50 -3.29 33.95
C ALA A 168 20.09 -3.41 33.35
N GLY A 169 19.17 -2.53 33.73
CA GLY A 169 17.81 -2.48 33.18
C GLY A 169 17.78 -2.20 31.67
N ASN A 170 18.65 -1.30 31.18
CA ASN A 170 18.78 -1.00 29.76
C ASN A 170 19.33 -2.21 28.99
N LEU A 171 20.39 -2.85 29.50
CA LEU A 171 20.97 -4.06 28.92
C LEU A 171 19.94 -5.20 28.87
N ALA A 172 19.21 -5.45 29.97
CA ALA A 172 18.13 -6.44 30.02
C ALA A 172 16.97 -6.09 29.06
N GLY A 173 16.67 -4.81 28.85
CA GLY A 173 15.75 -4.35 27.83
C GLY A 173 16.21 -4.71 26.41
N PHE A 174 17.50 -4.55 26.13
CA PHE A 174 18.10 -4.93 24.86
C PHE A 174 18.06 -6.45 24.64
N HIS A 175 18.43 -7.26 25.65
CA HIS A 175 18.28 -8.73 25.59
C HIS A 175 16.86 -9.16 25.23
N ARG A 176 15.84 -8.64 25.93
CA ARG A 176 14.43 -8.99 25.64
C ARG A 176 14.00 -8.67 24.22
N LEU A 177 14.44 -7.53 23.67
CA LEU A 177 14.14 -7.18 22.28
C LEU A 177 14.83 -8.10 21.28
N PHE A 178 16.08 -8.48 21.57
CA PHE A 178 16.82 -9.44 20.76
C PHE A 178 16.15 -10.82 20.78
N ASP A 179 15.84 -11.35 21.95
CA ASP A 179 15.19 -12.65 22.13
C ASP A 179 13.83 -12.70 21.43
N ALA A 180 12.98 -11.69 21.63
CA ALA A 180 11.69 -11.59 20.95
C ALA A 180 11.83 -11.53 19.42
N SER A 181 12.91 -10.91 18.91
CA SER A 181 13.20 -10.87 17.48
C SER A 181 13.69 -12.23 16.97
N MET A 182 14.51 -12.94 17.75
CA MET A 182 14.97 -14.29 17.44
C MET A 182 13.83 -15.30 17.46
N GLU A 183 12.87 -15.17 18.38
CA GLU A 183 11.64 -15.98 18.38
C GLU A 183 10.83 -15.78 17.10
N LYS A 184 10.63 -14.53 16.66
CA LYS A 184 9.97 -14.24 15.37
C LYS A 184 10.71 -14.86 14.18
N VAL A 185 12.05 -14.82 14.20
CA VAL A 185 12.88 -15.42 13.14
C VAL A 185 12.78 -16.94 13.14
N ARG A 186 12.77 -17.58 14.32
CA ARG A 186 12.59 -19.03 14.46
C ARG A 186 11.21 -19.46 13.96
N ALA A 187 10.13 -18.83 14.45
CA ALA A 187 8.78 -19.09 13.97
C ALA A 187 8.66 -18.89 12.46
N GLY A 188 9.31 -17.85 11.92
CA GLY A 188 9.39 -17.61 10.48
C GLY A 188 10.07 -18.72 9.70
N ARG A 189 11.20 -19.25 10.22
CA ARG A 189 11.93 -20.39 9.63
C ARG A 189 11.10 -21.67 9.64
N ASP A 190 10.38 -21.94 10.73
CA ASP A 190 9.54 -23.13 10.86
C ASP A 190 8.37 -23.09 9.86
N ALA A 191 7.77 -21.90 9.67
CA ALA A 191 6.71 -21.69 8.68
C ALA A 191 7.22 -21.67 7.22
N LYS A 192 8.51 -21.36 7.00
CA LYS A 192 9.10 -21.14 5.67
C LYS A 192 8.86 -22.33 4.72
N GLY A 193 9.02 -23.56 5.20
CA GLY A 193 8.87 -24.75 4.36
C GLY A 193 7.48 -24.86 3.72
N GLY A 194 6.42 -24.64 4.51
CA GLY A 194 5.04 -24.61 4.00
C GLY A 194 4.77 -23.43 3.07
N MET A 195 5.33 -22.26 3.38
CA MET A 195 5.18 -21.07 2.55
C MET A 195 5.88 -21.21 1.20
N ASP A 196 7.10 -21.74 1.15
CA ASP A 196 7.83 -21.96 -0.11
C ASP A 196 7.12 -22.98 -1.00
N ALA A 197 6.61 -24.08 -0.42
CA ALA A 197 5.82 -25.05 -1.16
C ALA A 197 4.57 -24.41 -1.77
N LYS A 198 3.87 -23.57 -1.00
CA LYS A 198 2.70 -22.83 -1.50
C LYS A 198 3.08 -21.80 -2.57
N LEU A 199 4.22 -21.12 -2.46
CA LEU A 199 4.69 -20.18 -3.49
C LEU A 199 4.95 -20.88 -4.82
N GLU A 200 5.56 -22.08 -4.81
CA GLU A 200 5.75 -22.86 -6.03
C GLU A 200 4.42 -23.40 -6.59
N GLU A 201 3.48 -23.81 -5.73
CA GLU A 201 2.11 -24.15 -6.14
C GLU A 201 1.43 -22.97 -6.83
N LEU A 202 1.53 -21.76 -6.26
CA LEU A 202 0.97 -20.55 -6.86
C LEU A 202 1.65 -20.22 -8.19
N ARG A 203 2.98 -20.35 -8.28
CA ARG A 203 3.69 -20.14 -9.55
C ARG A 203 3.17 -21.08 -10.64
N ALA A 204 3.01 -22.37 -10.32
CA ALA A 204 2.47 -23.36 -11.24
C ALA A 204 1.01 -23.09 -11.60
N LYS A 205 0.17 -22.77 -10.60
CA LYS A 205 -1.26 -22.42 -10.77
C LYS A 205 -1.43 -21.26 -11.74
N TYR A 206 -0.60 -20.22 -11.60
CA TYR A 206 -0.66 -18.98 -12.38
C TYR A 206 0.32 -18.94 -13.56
N GLU A 207 0.61 -20.10 -14.16
CA GLU A 207 1.25 -20.17 -15.47
C GLU A 207 0.30 -19.72 -16.58
N SER A 208 0.84 -19.04 -17.60
CA SER A 208 0.04 -18.49 -18.71
C SER A 208 -0.90 -19.51 -19.35
N LYS A 209 -0.49 -20.77 -19.44
CA LYS A 209 -1.28 -21.87 -20.05
C LYS A 209 -2.52 -22.28 -19.25
N ASN A 210 -2.59 -21.92 -17.97
CA ASN A 210 -3.72 -22.23 -17.08
C ASN A 210 -4.75 -21.10 -17.05
N THR A 211 -4.52 -20.01 -17.80
CA THR A 211 -5.52 -18.95 -17.93
C THR A 211 -6.73 -19.54 -18.64
N PRO A 212 -7.97 -19.29 -18.17
CA PRO A 212 -9.16 -19.66 -18.91
C PRO A 212 -9.04 -19.22 -20.37
N GLY A 213 -9.19 -20.17 -21.28
CA GLY A 213 -9.03 -19.92 -22.71
C GLY A 213 -10.11 -19.01 -23.27
N ASN A 214 -9.84 -18.42 -24.42
CA ASN A 214 -10.88 -17.74 -25.19
C ASN A 214 -11.90 -18.76 -25.70
N LEU A 215 -13.17 -18.38 -25.65
CA LEU A 215 -14.23 -19.14 -26.31
C LEU A 215 -14.35 -18.70 -27.77
N VAL A 216 -14.61 -19.68 -28.66
CA VAL A 216 -14.81 -19.43 -30.08
C VAL A 216 -16.30 -19.65 -30.39
N PRO A 217 -16.97 -18.72 -31.08
CA PRO A 217 -18.36 -18.90 -31.49
C PRO A 217 -18.48 -19.95 -32.62
N PRO A 218 -19.66 -20.60 -32.77
CA PRO A 218 -20.86 -20.40 -31.97
C PRO A 218 -20.69 -20.97 -30.55
N PHE A 219 -21.19 -20.24 -29.55
CA PHE A 219 -21.09 -20.68 -28.16
C PHE A 219 -22.08 -21.79 -27.87
N GLU A 220 -21.61 -22.86 -27.23
CA GLU A 220 -22.47 -23.85 -26.60
C GLU A 220 -22.85 -23.40 -25.17
N GLU A 221 -24.10 -23.61 -24.77
CA GLU A 221 -24.59 -23.18 -23.45
C GLU A 221 -23.72 -23.72 -22.30
N GLN A 222 -23.45 -25.02 -22.30
CA GLN A 222 -22.69 -25.67 -21.24
C GLN A 222 -21.25 -25.14 -21.16
N GLN A 223 -20.63 -24.92 -22.32
CA GLN A 223 -19.27 -24.39 -22.41
C GLN A 223 -19.19 -22.94 -21.89
N LEU A 224 -20.10 -22.07 -22.35
CA LEU A 224 -20.15 -20.67 -21.94
C LEU A 224 -20.44 -20.54 -20.44
N ARG A 225 -21.38 -21.34 -19.92
CA ARG A 225 -21.72 -21.38 -18.48
C ARG A 225 -20.52 -21.83 -17.64
N ALA A 226 -19.88 -22.92 -18.03
CA ALA A 226 -18.72 -23.46 -17.30
C ALA A 226 -17.56 -22.45 -17.26
N TRP A 227 -17.26 -21.85 -18.42
CA TRP A 227 -16.24 -20.82 -18.53
C TRP A 227 -16.57 -19.59 -17.68
N ALA A 228 -17.81 -19.10 -17.70
CA ALA A 228 -18.22 -17.93 -16.92
C ALA A 228 -18.13 -18.18 -15.40
N LEU A 229 -18.58 -19.36 -14.94
CA LEU A 229 -18.45 -19.76 -13.54
C LEU A 229 -16.99 -19.91 -13.11
N GLU A 230 -16.13 -20.43 -13.99
CA GLU A 230 -14.69 -20.49 -13.73
C GLU A 230 -14.08 -19.09 -13.62
N MET A 231 -14.36 -18.18 -14.56
CA MET A 231 -13.90 -16.78 -14.51
C MET A 231 -14.32 -16.10 -13.20
N LYS A 232 -15.57 -16.30 -12.79
CA LYS A 232 -16.10 -15.79 -11.53
C LYS A 232 -15.35 -16.36 -10.32
N ARG A 233 -15.13 -17.69 -10.27
CA ARG A 233 -14.36 -18.36 -9.20
C ARG A 233 -12.97 -17.76 -9.06
N TRP A 234 -12.26 -17.56 -10.17
CA TRP A 234 -10.92 -16.97 -10.15
C TRP A 234 -10.93 -15.56 -9.56
N ARG A 235 -11.89 -14.73 -9.98
CA ARG A 235 -11.99 -13.32 -9.57
C ARG A 235 -12.41 -13.14 -8.12
N GLU A 236 -13.45 -13.86 -7.69
CA GLU A 236 -14.10 -13.62 -6.41
C GLU A 236 -13.47 -14.42 -5.27
N ARG A 237 -12.82 -15.55 -5.58
CA ARG A 237 -12.30 -16.48 -4.57
C ARG A 237 -10.81 -16.70 -4.67
N GLU A 238 -10.32 -17.21 -5.79
CA GLU A 238 -8.94 -17.72 -5.88
C GLU A 238 -7.91 -16.59 -5.77
N ILE A 239 -8.00 -15.57 -6.64
CA ILE A 239 -7.02 -14.46 -6.65
C ILE A 239 -7.02 -13.68 -5.33
N PRO A 240 -8.16 -13.28 -4.74
CA PRO A 240 -8.16 -12.61 -3.45
C PRO A 240 -7.54 -13.45 -2.33
N ALA A 241 -7.85 -14.76 -2.27
CA ALA A 241 -7.29 -15.65 -1.26
C ALA A 241 -5.76 -15.81 -1.43
N ASP A 242 -5.29 -15.97 -2.66
CA ASP A 242 -3.86 -16.12 -2.95
C ASP A 242 -3.09 -14.82 -2.72
N LEU A 243 -3.69 -13.65 -3.01
CA LEU A 243 -3.11 -12.34 -2.68
C LEU A 243 -3.03 -12.12 -1.16
N ALA A 244 -4.03 -12.57 -0.39
CA ALA A 244 -4.00 -12.51 1.06
C ALA A 244 -2.85 -13.37 1.63
N PHE A 245 -2.69 -14.59 1.11
CA PHE A 245 -1.54 -15.45 1.45
C PHE A 245 -0.20 -14.77 1.10
N LEU A 246 -0.06 -14.17 -0.08
CA LEU A 246 1.17 -13.47 -0.46
C LEU A 246 1.47 -12.28 0.44
N SER A 247 0.45 -11.55 0.87
CA SER A 247 0.60 -10.47 1.84
C SER A 247 1.04 -10.97 3.21
N GLU A 248 0.56 -12.14 3.65
CA GLU A 248 1.02 -12.79 4.88
C GLU A 248 2.48 -13.24 4.75
N ALA A 249 2.83 -13.93 3.66
CA ALA A 249 4.17 -14.40 3.37
C ALA A 249 5.20 -13.26 3.28
N ALA A 250 4.79 -12.08 2.79
CA ALA A 250 5.64 -10.88 2.76
C ALA A 250 6.09 -10.42 4.16
N ASN A 251 5.32 -10.71 5.20
CA ASN A 251 5.67 -10.38 6.58
C ASN A 251 6.61 -11.41 7.23
N ASN A 252 6.83 -12.58 6.61
CA ASN A 252 7.73 -13.59 7.13
C ASN A 252 9.19 -13.27 6.73
N PRO A 253 10.09 -12.98 7.68
CA PRO A 253 11.46 -12.59 7.34
C PRO A 253 12.28 -13.72 6.70
N ALA A 254 11.90 -14.99 6.90
CA ALA A 254 12.61 -16.15 6.39
C ALA A 254 12.23 -16.52 4.95
N VAL A 255 11.11 -16.02 4.44
CA VAL A 255 10.63 -16.30 3.08
C VAL A 255 11.39 -15.46 2.05
N ASN A 256 11.54 -16.00 0.84
CA ASN A 256 12.12 -15.26 -0.28
C ASN A 256 11.21 -14.11 -0.73
N GLN A 257 11.48 -12.92 -0.20
CA GLN A 257 10.71 -11.69 -0.47
C GLN A 257 10.66 -11.32 -1.95
N GLN A 258 11.71 -11.60 -2.73
CA GLN A 258 11.70 -11.35 -4.16
C GLN A 258 10.66 -12.24 -4.86
N ALA A 259 10.61 -13.53 -4.52
CA ALA A 259 9.63 -14.46 -5.08
C ALA A 259 8.18 -14.06 -4.73
N VAL A 260 7.94 -13.69 -3.47
CA VAL A 260 6.63 -13.20 -3.00
C VAL A 260 6.22 -11.95 -3.77
N ASN A 261 7.08 -10.93 -3.83
CA ASN A 261 6.76 -9.67 -4.51
C ASN A 261 6.55 -9.87 -6.01
N SER A 262 7.37 -10.71 -6.66
CA SER A 262 7.17 -11.03 -8.08
C SER A 262 5.82 -11.70 -8.32
N LEU A 263 5.42 -12.67 -7.51
CA LEU A 263 4.10 -13.31 -7.62
C LEU A 263 2.98 -12.31 -7.32
N TYR A 264 3.12 -11.48 -6.29
CA TYR A 264 2.12 -10.49 -5.92
C TYR A 264 1.86 -9.49 -7.06
N HIS A 265 2.91 -8.94 -7.67
CA HIS A 265 2.78 -8.04 -8.82
C HIS A 265 2.25 -8.75 -10.08
N TRP A 266 2.68 -9.99 -10.29
CA TRP A 266 2.18 -10.82 -11.38
C TRP A 266 0.67 -11.06 -11.27
N LEU A 267 0.19 -11.38 -10.07
CA LEU A 267 -1.22 -11.64 -9.75
C LEU A 267 -2.08 -10.38 -9.81
N SER A 268 -1.70 -9.36 -9.07
CA SER A 268 -2.46 -8.11 -8.96
C SER A 268 -2.48 -7.29 -10.25
N GLY A 269 -1.44 -7.40 -11.07
CA GLY A 269 -1.32 -6.69 -12.34
C GLY A 269 -1.61 -7.57 -13.55
N THR A 270 -0.71 -8.50 -13.87
CA THR A 270 -0.74 -9.19 -15.17
C THR A 270 -1.89 -10.19 -15.29
N TRP A 271 -2.11 -11.02 -14.27
CA TRP A 271 -3.19 -12.01 -14.29
C TRP A 271 -4.56 -11.38 -14.29
N LYS A 272 -4.77 -10.40 -13.41
CA LYS A 272 -6.01 -9.63 -13.38
C LYS A 272 -6.32 -9.03 -14.76
N ARG A 273 -5.35 -8.35 -15.37
CA ARG A 273 -5.49 -7.79 -16.71
C ARG A 273 -5.84 -8.84 -17.77
N ARG A 274 -5.18 -10.00 -17.75
CA ARG A 274 -5.48 -11.10 -18.69
C ARG A 274 -6.89 -11.63 -18.53
N LEU A 275 -7.36 -11.83 -17.30
CA LEU A 275 -8.73 -12.23 -17.03
C LEU A 275 -9.72 -11.15 -17.50
N ASP A 276 -9.39 -9.86 -17.33
CA ASP A 276 -10.20 -8.74 -17.82
C ASP A 276 -10.25 -8.71 -19.35
N GLU A 277 -9.13 -8.92 -20.03
CA GLU A 277 -9.06 -8.99 -21.49
C GLU A 277 -9.88 -10.16 -22.06
N VAL A 278 -9.72 -11.36 -21.50
CA VAL A 278 -10.45 -12.57 -21.93
C VAL A 278 -11.94 -12.44 -21.66
N GLU A 279 -12.33 -11.93 -20.48
CA GLU A 279 -13.75 -11.69 -20.19
C GLU A 279 -14.34 -10.66 -21.13
N LYS A 280 -13.63 -9.54 -21.34
CA LYS A 280 -14.08 -8.46 -22.21
C LYS A 280 -14.34 -8.97 -23.63
N GLN A 281 -13.46 -9.79 -24.17
CA GLN A 281 -13.63 -10.36 -25.52
C GLN A 281 -14.90 -11.21 -25.63
N VAL A 282 -15.15 -12.13 -24.70
CA VAL A 282 -16.36 -12.96 -24.71
C VAL A 282 -17.61 -12.10 -24.50
N ARG A 283 -17.58 -11.16 -23.56
CA ARG A 283 -18.69 -10.25 -23.27
C ARG A 283 -19.05 -9.37 -24.46
N GLU A 284 -18.07 -8.74 -25.08
CA GLU A 284 -18.25 -7.89 -26.27
C GLU A 284 -18.78 -8.73 -27.43
N ARG A 285 -18.30 -9.96 -27.60
CA ARG A 285 -18.80 -10.85 -28.64
C ARG A 285 -20.27 -11.22 -28.43
N VAL A 286 -20.62 -11.68 -27.23
CA VAL A 286 -22.00 -12.00 -26.84
C VAL A 286 -22.93 -10.79 -27.04
N ALA A 287 -22.48 -9.58 -26.64
CA ALA A 287 -23.26 -8.36 -26.82
C ALA A 287 -23.42 -7.98 -28.29
N SER A 288 -22.35 -8.07 -29.09
CA SER A 288 -22.37 -7.79 -30.52
C SER A 288 -23.30 -8.72 -31.29
N ASP A 289 -23.26 -10.02 -31.00
CA ASP A 289 -24.10 -11.02 -31.67
C ASP A 289 -25.60 -10.77 -31.37
N VAL A 290 -25.93 -10.37 -30.13
CA VAL A 290 -27.29 -9.94 -29.77
C VAL A 290 -27.69 -8.68 -30.52
N GLN A 291 -26.83 -7.66 -30.56
CA GLN A 291 -27.13 -6.40 -31.25
C GLN A 291 -27.42 -6.63 -32.74
N ILE A 292 -26.57 -7.39 -33.43
CA ILE A 292 -26.77 -7.77 -34.84
C ILE A 292 -28.11 -8.48 -35.00
N GLY A 293 -28.45 -9.39 -34.08
CA GLY A 293 -29.73 -10.09 -34.08
C GLY A 293 -30.95 -9.16 -33.94
N GLN A 294 -30.85 -8.15 -33.06
CA GLN A 294 -31.90 -7.14 -32.90
C GLN A 294 -32.07 -6.27 -34.16
N GLU A 295 -30.97 -5.88 -34.79
CA GLU A 295 -31.00 -5.11 -36.05
C GLU A 295 -31.67 -5.90 -37.18
N VAL A 296 -31.40 -7.22 -37.27
CA VAL A 296 -32.09 -8.12 -38.21
C VAL A 296 -33.58 -8.22 -37.87
N ALA A 297 -33.92 -8.48 -36.61
CA ALA A 297 -35.31 -8.60 -36.18
C ALA A 297 -36.11 -7.32 -36.48
N GLN A 298 -35.55 -6.15 -36.20
CA GLN A 298 -36.19 -4.87 -36.49
C GLN A 298 -36.35 -4.65 -38.00
N PHE A 299 -35.32 -4.93 -38.80
CA PHE A 299 -35.39 -4.84 -40.26
C PHE A 299 -36.54 -5.69 -40.85
N ILE A 300 -36.74 -6.90 -40.31
CA ILE A 300 -37.85 -7.77 -40.73
C ILE A 300 -39.20 -7.19 -40.29
N LEU A 301 -39.33 -6.74 -39.05
CA LEU A 301 -40.56 -6.15 -38.52
C LEU A 301 -40.98 -4.86 -39.25
N ASP A 302 -40.03 -4.08 -39.75
CA ASP A 302 -40.28 -2.86 -40.53
C ASP A 302 -40.77 -3.17 -41.96
N THR A 303 -40.81 -4.44 -42.37
CA THR A 303 -41.31 -4.85 -43.68
C THR A 303 -42.83 -4.80 -43.71
N ASP A 304 -43.36 -3.81 -44.43
CA ASP A 304 -44.77 -3.72 -44.80
C ASP A 304 -45.16 -4.80 -45.84
N PRO A 305 -46.04 -5.76 -45.51
CA PRO A 305 -46.48 -6.79 -46.45
C PRO A 305 -47.29 -6.25 -47.63
N ALA A 306 -47.93 -5.08 -47.51
CA ALA A 306 -48.66 -4.47 -48.62
C ALA A 306 -47.72 -3.87 -49.68
N ASN A 307 -46.46 -3.63 -49.33
CA ASN A 307 -45.47 -3.05 -50.23
C ASN A 307 -44.64 -4.14 -50.92
N ARG A 308 -44.94 -4.41 -52.19
CA ARG A 308 -44.25 -5.41 -53.03
C ARG A 308 -42.72 -5.27 -53.02
N SER A 309 -42.20 -4.03 -53.02
CA SER A 309 -40.75 -3.80 -53.00
C SER A 309 -40.12 -4.24 -51.67
N HIS A 310 -40.83 -4.06 -50.56
CA HIS A 310 -40.37 -4.53 -49.25
C HIS A 310 -40.42 -6.06 -49.18
N VAL A 311 -41.52 -6.67 -49.61
CA VAL A 311 -41.68 -8.13 -49.66
C VAL A 311 -40.59 -8.78 -50.52
N LEU A 312 -40.28 -8.25 -51.71
CA LEU A 312 -39.21 -8.77 -52.57
C LEU A 312 -37.82 -8.68 -51.93
N ARG A 313 -37.58 -7.72 -51.04
CA ARG A 313 -36.29 -7.58 -50.34
C ARG A 313 -36.05 -8.72 -49.35
N ILE A 314 -37.11 -9.26 -48.74
CA ILE A 314 -37.01 -10.34 -47.75
C ILE A 314 -37.36 -11.72 -48.30
N LEU A 315 -38.19 -11.82 -49.36
CA LEU A 315 -38.68 -13.08 -49.95
C LEU A 315 -38.13 -13.38 -51.36
N SER A 316 -37.17 -12.61 -51.88
CA SER A 316 -36.51 -13.00 -53.15
C SER A 316 -35.80 -14.36 -53.02
N LYS A 317 -35.49 -14.99 -54.15
CA LYS A 317 -34.95 -16.36 -54.21
C LYS A 317 -33.81 -16.59 -53.20
N GLY A 318 -34.05 -17.43 -52.19
CA GLY A 318 -33.10 -17.79 -51.12
C GLY A 318 -33.02 -16.81 -49.94
N ARG A 319 -33.62 -15.62 -50.02
CA ARG A 319 -33.60 -14.62 -48.94
C ARG A 319 -34.46 -15.00 -47.74
N PHE A 320 -35.56 -15.72 -47.97
CA PHE A 320 -36.39 -16.21 -46.87
C PHE A 320 -35.57 -17.11 -45.93
N ASP A 321 -34.95 -18.15 -46.49
CA ASP A 321 -34.13 -19.09 -45.71
C ASP A 321 -32.95 -18.38 -45.01
N GLU A 322 -32.30 -17.44 -45.70
CA GLU A 322 -31.22 -16.63 -45.13
C GLU A 322 -31.71 -15.78 -43.95
N ASN A 323 -32.83 -15.06 -44.09
CA ASN A 323 -33.39 -14.23 -43.03
C ASN A 323 -33.88 -15.08 -41.86
N MET A 324 -34.50 -16.23 -42.13
CA MET A 324 -34.93 -17.16 -41.09
C MET A 324 -33.72 -17.70 -40.31
N GLN A 325 -32.65 -18.13 -40.99
CA GLN A 325 -31.42 -18.56 -40.33
C GLN A 325 -30.81 -17.45 -39.46
N ARG A 326 -30.76 -16.20 -39.95
CA ARG A 326 -30.26 -15.06 -39.16
C ARG A 326 -31.09 -14.78 -37.92
N LEU A 327 -32.42 -14.97 -37.98
CA LEU A 327 -33.30 -14.85 -36.81
C LEU A 327 -33.10 -16.01 -35.83
N GLN A 328 -32.85 -17.23 -36.29
CA GLN A 328 -32.50 -18.36 -35.42
C GLN A 328 -31.14 -18.14 -34.73
N ASP A 329 -30.15 -17.62 -35.46
CA ASP A 329 -28.86 -17.23 -34.90
C ASP A 329 -29.02 -16.12 -33.85
N ALA A 330 -29.90 -15.13 -34.11
CA ALA A 330 -30.23 -14.06 -33.17
C ALA A 330 -30.89 -14.60 -31.88
N ARG A 331 -31.82 -15.55 -32.02
CA ARG A 331 -32.47 -16.23 -30.89
C ARG A 331 -31.45 -16.98 -30.05
N HIS A 332 -30.53 -17.71 -30.68
CA HIS A 332 -29.42 -18.38 -30.01
C HIS A 332 -28.51 -17.38 -29.28
N ALA A 333 -28.14 -16.28 -29.93
CA ALA A 333 -27.32 -15.23 -29.33
C ALA A 333 -27.94 -14.64 -28.06
N VAL A 334 -29.26 -14.35 -28.07
CA VAL A 334 -29.98 -13.88 -26.88
C VAL A 334 -29.98 -14.93 -25.77
N ALA A 335 -30.17 -16.21 -26.10
CA ALA A 335 -30.08 -17.29 -25.13
C ALA A 335 -28.68 -17.40 -24.49
N MET A 336 -27.61 -17.35 -25.30
CA MET A 336 -26.23 -17.36 -24.80
C MET A 336 -25.91 -16.14 -23.94
N ALA A 337 -26.44 -14.97 -24.29
CA ALA A 337 -26.27 -13.77 -23.48
C ALA A 337 -26.92 -13.89 -22.10
N ARG A 338 -28.10 -14.52 -22.00
CA ARG A 338 -28.72 -14.84 -20.71
C ARG A 338 -27.86 -15.80 -19.90
N VAL A 339 -27.36 -16.87 -20.52
CA VAL A 339 -26.48 -17.85 -19.85
C VAL A 339 -25.24 -17.17 -19.27
N TYR A 340 -24.59 -16.30 -20.04
CA TYR A 340 -23.45 -15.51 -19.59
C TYR A 340 -23.82 -14.59 -18.41
N ASP A 341 -24.90 -13.81 -18.54
CA ASP A 341 -25.34 -12.85 -17.52
C ASP A 341 -25.72 -13.55 -16.21
N ASP A 342 -26.33 -14.73 -16.28
CA ASP A 342 -26.74 -15.51 -15.12
C ASP A 342 -25.53 -16.18 -14.43
N ALA A 343 -24.60 -16.72 -15.21
CA ALA A 343 -23.41 -17.40 -14.69
C ALA A 343 -22.42 -16.43 -14.01
N MET A 344 -22.16 -15.28 -14.64
CA MET A 344 -21.33 -14.24 -14.04
C MET A 344 -22.03 -13.61 -12.82
N GLY A 345 -23.36 -13.70 -12.75
CA GLY A 345 -24.17 -12.85 -11.89
C GLY A 345 -24.22 -11.43 -12.47
N SER A 346 -25.28 -10.69 -12.14
CA SER A 346 -25.51 -9.33 -12.65
C SER A 346 -24.19 -8.55 -12.71
N PRO A 347 -23.79 -8.02 -13.89
CA PRO A 347 -22.43 -7.57 -14.12
C PRO A 347 -22.04 -6.59 -13.03
N ALA A 348 -21.16 -7.02 -12.11
CA ALA A 348 -20.37 -6.09 -11.36
C ALA A 348 -19.53 -5.38 -12.43
N VAL A 349 -19.98 -4.21 -12.86
CA VAL A 349 -19.38 -3.42 -13.93
C VAL A 349 -17.95 -3.10 -13.51
N PHE A 350 -17.02 -3.97 -13.87
CA PHE A 350 -15.60 -3.65 -13.90
C PHE A 350 -15.34 -2.99 -15.26
N GLY A 351 -15.85 -1.78 -15.38
CA GLY A 351 -15.36 -0.81 -16.35
C GLY A 351 -13.98 -0.30 -15.90
N PRO A 352 -13.15 0.19 -16.84
CA PRO A 352 -11.85 0.75 -16.52
C PRO A 352 -12.06 1.94 -15.60
N THR A 353 -11.71 1.82 -14.31
CA THR A 353 -11.79 2.91 -13.33
C THR A 353 -13.10 3.67 -13.42
N ILE A 354 -14.11 3.20 -12.68
CA ILE A 354 -15.12 4.14 -12.19
C ILE A 354 -14.33 5.17 -11.33
N THR A 355 -13.91 6.26 -11.97
CA THR A 355 -13.32 7.43 -11.30
C THR A 355 -14.32 8.09 -10.36
N ASP A 356 -15.60 7.69 -10.46
CA ASP A 356 -16.68 8.19 -9.63
C ASP A 356 -17.60 7.05 -9.14
N PRO A 357 -17.36 6.46 -7.95
CA PRO A 357 -18.22 5.42 -7.38
C PRO A 357 -19.68 5.86 -7.15
N SER A 358 -20.02 7.14 -7.38
CA SER A 358 -21.39 7.65 -7.35
C SER A 358 -22.14 7.60 -8.69
N ALA A 359 -21.46 7.25 -9.80
CA ALA A 359 -22.13 7.10 -11.09
C ALA A 359 -23.18 5.96 -11.06
N PRO A 360 -24.43 6.21 -11.49
CA PRO A 360 -25.46 5.17 -11.51
C PRO A 360 -25.04 4.02 -12.44
N ARG A 361 -25.21 2.78 -11.95
CA ARG A 361 -24.88 1.59 -12.74
C ARG A 361 -25.75 1.57 -14.00
N PRO A 362 -25.19 1.26 -15.18
CA PRO A 362 -26.01 1.06 -16.38
C PRO A 362 -27.04 -0.05 -16.11
N PRO A 363 -28.30 0.11 -16.56
CA PRO A 363 -29.33 -0.89 -16.34
C PRO A 363 -28.93 -2.22 -16.99
N LYS A 364 -29.28 -3.35 -16.34
CA LYS A 364 -29.08 -4.68 -16.92
C LYS A 364 -29.83 -4.76 -18.25
N PRO A 365 -29.22 -5.31 -19.33
CA PRO A 365 -29.93 -5.52 -20.58
C PRO A 365 -31.21 -6.33 -20.35
N ASP A 366 -32.33 -5.88 -20.91
CA ASP A 366 -33.59 -6.60 -20.85
C ASP A 366 -33.57 -7.75 -21.88
N ARG A 367 -33.02 -8.88 -21.45
CA ARG A 367 -32.92 -10.08 -22.28
C ARG A 367 -34.28 -10.66 -22.63
N GLU A 368 -35.34 -10.34 -21.87
CA GLU A 368 -36.70 -10.77 -22.15
C GLU A 368 -37.27 -10.03 -23.34
N ALA A 369 -37.21 -8.69 -23.31
CA ALA A 369 -37.61 -7.86 -24.44
C ALA A 369 -36.81 -8.18 -25.72
N GLN A 370 -35.51 -8.46 -25.60
CA GLN A 370 -34.67 -8.87 -26.74
C GLN A 370 -35.16 -10.18 -27.39
N ALA A 371 -35.48 -11.20 -26.59
CA ALA A 371 -36.00 -12.45 -27.11
C ALA A 371 -37.39 -12.27 -27.76
N GLN A 372 -38.27 -11.51 -27.11
CA GLN A 372 -39.60 -11.20 -27.66
C GLN A 372 -39.53 -10.43 -28.98
N LEU A 373 -38.53 -9.55 -29.16
CA LEU A 373 -38.29 -8.87 -30.44
C LEU A 373 -37.97 -9.87 -31.55
N VAL A 374 -37.05 -10.81 -31.29
CA VAL A 374 -36.65 -11.82 -32.28
C VAL A 374 -37.80 -12.77 -32.60
N GLU A 375 -38.52 -13.26 -31.59
CA GLU A 375 -39.67 -14.16 -31.81
C GLU A 375 -40.79 -13.47 -32.61
N ARG A 376 -41.08 -12.19 -32.33
CA ARG A 376 -42.04 -11.42 -33.15
C ARG A 376 -41.59 -11.31 -34.61
N ALA A 377 -40.30 -11.10 -34.86
CA ALA A 377 -39.77 -11.01 -36.22
C ALA A 377 -39.86 -12.35 -36.98
N ILE A 378 -39.67 -13.48 -36.29
CA ILE A 378 -39.87 -14.82 -36.86
C ILE A 378 -41.33 -15.00 -37.30
N VAL A 379 -42.28 -14.76 -36.39
CA VAL A 379 -43.72 -14.88 -36.67
C VAL A 379 -44.14 -13.93 -37.80
N HIS A 380 -43.61 -12.70 -37.82
CA HIS A 380 -43.90 -11.74 -38.89
C HIS A 380 -43.38 -12.22 -40.25
N LEU A 381 -42.14 -12.74 -40.31
CA LEU A 381 -41.57 -13.26 -41.55
C LEU A 381 -42.39 -14.41 -42.13
N GLU A 382 -42.87 -15.32 -41.28
CA GLU A 382 -43.77 -16.42 -41.68
C GLU A 382 -45.09 -15.88 -42.23
N ALA A 383 -45.71 -14.91 -41.55
CA ALA A 383 -46.96 -14.29 -42.00
C ALA A 383 -46.82 -13.54 -43.34
N VAL A 384 -45.68 -12.89 -43.60
CA VAL A 384 -45.43 -12.22 -44.89
C VAL A 384 -45.35 -13.24 -46.04
N VAL A 385 -44.79 -14.43 -45.79
CA VAL A 385 -44.79 -15.51 -46.80
C VAL A 385 -46.20 -15.99 -47.09
N GLU A 386 -47.01 -16.24 -46.07
CA GLU A 386 -48.39 -16.70 -46.24
C GLU A 386 -49.25 -15.72 -47.04
N GLN A 387 -49.02 -14.41 -46.91
CA GLN A 387 -49.74 -13.38 -47.66
C GLN A 387 -49.25 -13.20 -49.10
N ALA A 388 -48.03 -13.64 -49.40
CA ALA A 388 -47.41 -13.49 -50.72
C ALA A 388 -47.65 -14.66 -51.67
N LEU A 389 -48.06 -15.82 -51.13
CA LEU A 389 -48.52 -17.01 -51.87
C LEU A 389 -50.00 -16.88 -52.25
#